data_AF-A0A7W0U8I2-F1
#
_entry.id   AF-A0A7W0U8I2-F1
#
_cell.length_a   1.000
_cell.length_b   1.000
_cell.length_c   1.000
_cell.angle_alpha   90.00
_cell.angle_beta   90.00
_cell.angle_gamma   90.00
#
_symmetry.space_group_name_H-M   'P 1'
#
loop_
_entity.id
_entity.type
_entity.pdbx_description
1 polymer ?
#
loop_
_entity_poly.entity_id
_entity_poly.type
_entity_poly.pdbx_seq_one_letter_code
_entity_poly.pdbx_strand_id
1 'polypeptide(L)' 'MSLISRKNQITIPKDVLNAARLSAGDDVRVTSAGPGRIELIKRDDLVDEYAGIFDESVYPPGYLEDVRRGWQ' A
#
# COMPACT_ATOMS: atom_id res chain seq x y z
N MET A 1 -20.78 18.15 -4.16
CA MET A 1 -19.97 18.76 -3.09
C MET A 1 -20.08 17.90 -1.85
N SER A 2 -18.95 17.60 -1.22
CA SER A 2 -18.91 16.76 0.00
C SER A 2 -18.41 17.59 1.17
N LEU A 3 -19.01 17.41 2.34
CA LEU A 3 -18.63 18.11 3.57
C LEU A 3 -17.74 17.21 4.43
N ILE A 4 -16.74 17.80 5.08
CA ILE A 4 -15.95 17.11 6.10
C ILE A 4 -16.77 17.07 7.38
N SER A 5 -17.08 15.87 7.86
CA SER A 5 -17.80 15.68 9.11
C SER A 5 -16.92 16.00 10.33
N ARG A 6 -17.54 16.10 11.52
CA ARG A 6 -16.81 16.28 12.79
C ARG A 6 -15.78 15.17 13.10
N LYS A 7 -15.92 14.00 12.48
CA LYS A 7 -14.98 12.88 12.62
C LYS A 7 -13.91 12.86 11.53
N ASN A 8 -13.77 13.95 10.78
CA ASN A 8 -12.83 14.07 9.65
C ASN A 8 -13.10 13.07 8.52
N GLN A 9 -14.35 12.62 8.38
CA GLN A 9 -14.77 11.77 7.27
C GLN A 9 -15.42 12.60 6.16
N ILE A 10 -15.14 12.24 4.92
CA ILE A 10 -15.73 12.82 3.72
C ILE A 10 -16.20 11.70 2.79
N THR A 11 -17.33 11.92 2.13
CA THR A 11 -17.76 11.03 1.05
C THR A 11 -17.01 11.39 -0.22
N ILE A 12 -16.18 10.48 -0.73
CA ILE A 12 -15.53 10.63 -2.04
C ILE A 12 -16.54 10.18 -3.11
N PRO A 13 -16.84 11.02 -4.12
CA PRO A 13 -17.71 10.64 -5.23
C PRO A 13 -17.22 9.37 -5.96
N LYS A 14 -18.16 8.55 -6.42
CA LYS A 14 -17.85 7.24 -7.03
C LYS A 14 -16.99 7.35 -8.29
N ASP A 15 -17.25 8.36 -9.12
CA ASP A 15 -16.47 8.69 -10.30
C ASP A 15 -15.01 9.04 -9.97
N VAL A 16 -14.78 9.77 -8.88
CA VAL A 16 -13.42 10.09 -8.38
C VAL A 16 -12.70 8.84 -7.89
N LEU A 17 -13.36 7.97 -7.11
CA LEU A 17 -12.79 6.69 -6.68
C LEU A 17 -12.41 5.80 -7.88
N ASN A 18 -13.30 5.69 -8.87
CA ASN A 18 -13.06 4.92 -10.08
C ASN A 18 -11.86 5.45 -10.86
N ALA A 19 -11.78 6.77 -11.06
CA ALA A 19 -10.66 7.41 -11.74
C ALA A 19 -9.33 7.19 -11.01
N ALA A 20 -9.36 7.20 -9.67
CA ALA A 20 -8.21 6.91 -8.82
C ALA A 20 -7.92 5.41 -8.64
N ARG A 21 -8.76 4.52 -9.18
CA ARG A 21 -8.70 3.05 -8.99
C ARG A 21 -8.67 2.63 -7.51
N LEU A 22 -9.36 3.39 -6.66
CA LEU A 22 -9.53 3.10 -5.25
C LEU A 22 -10.88 2.43 -4.99
N SER A 23 -10.90 1.47 -4.07
CA SER A 23 -12.10 0.72 -3.67
C SER A 23 -12.26 0.70 -2.15
N ALA A 24 -13.48 0.44 -1.69
CA ALA A 24 -13.73 0.23 -0.27
C ALA A 24 -12.92 -0.99 0.21
N GLY A 25 -12.20 -0.84 1.32
CA GLY A 25 -11.31 -1.86 1.86
C GLY A 25 -9.85 -1.73 1.44
N ASP A 26 -9.51 -0.85 0.48
CA ASP A 26 -8.12 -0.55 0.15
C ASP A 26 -7.38 0.09 1.35
N ASP A 27 -6.16 -0.36 1.63
CA ASP A 27 -5.24 0.37 2.51
C ASP A 27 -4.69 1.59 1.76
N VAL A 28 -4.86 2.78 2.34
CA VAL A 28 -4.50 4.04 1.70
C VAL A 28 -3.68 4.91 2.64
N ARG A 29 -2.58 5.45 2.13
CA ARG A 29 -1.81 6.49 2.80
C ARG A 29 -2.39 7.86 2.44
N VAL A 30 -2.69 8.67 3.46
CA VAL A 30 -3.14 10.06 3.28
C VAL A 30 -2.01 11.01 3.60
N THR A 31 -1.67 11.91 2.67
CA THR A 31 -0.60 12.91 2.82
C THR A 31 -1.12 14.32 2.52
N SER A 32 -0.43 15.33 3.06
CA SER A 32 -0.68 16.73 2.71
C SER A 32 0.07 17.08 1.42
N ALA A 33 -0.64 17.65 0.44
CA ALA A 33 -0.07 18.15 -0.82
C ALA A 33 -0.01 19.68 -0.87
N GLY A 34 -0.15 20.34 0.28
CA GLY A 34 -0.17 21.80 0.43
C GLY A 34 -1.48 22.33 1.03
N PRO A 35 -1.62 23.66 1.18
CA PRO A 35 -2.79 24.26 1.81
C PRO A 35 -4.10 23.86 1.12
N GLY A 36 -5.02 23.25 1.88
CA GLY A 36 -6.33 22.81 1.40
C GLY A 36 -6.32 21.59 0.47
N ARG A 37 -5.18 20.89 0.34
CA ARG A 37 -5.03 19.73 -0.56
C ARG A 37 -4.47 18.53 0.19
N ILE A 38 -5.15 17.40 0.01
CA ILE A 38 -4.68 16.09 0.47
C ILE A 38 -4.54 15.14 -0.71
N GLU A 39 -3.61 14.21 -0.62
CA GLU A 39 -3.44 13.10 -1.55
C GLU A 39 -3.80 11.79 -0.84
N LEU A 40 -4.51 10.93 -1.56
CA LEU A 40 -4.78 9.55 -1.17
C LEU A 40 -3.98 8.66 -2.12
N ILE A 41 -3.03 7.94 -1.56
CA ILE A 41 -2.14 7.05 -2.31
C ILE A 41 -2.47 5.64 -1.87
N LYS A 42 -2.83 4.77 -2.82
CA LYS A 42 -2.99 3.35 -2.51
C LYS A 42 -1.66 2.85 -1.95
N ARG A 43 -1.71 2.23 -0.79
CA ARG A 43 -0.53 1.54 -0.31
C ARG A 43 -0.43 0.30 -1.18
N ASP A 44 0.57 0.26 -2.05
CA ASP A 44 0.88 -1.00 -2.73
C ASP A 44 1.10 -2.04 -1.62
N ASP A 45 0.63 -3.26 -1.87
CA ASP A 45 1.02 -4.37 -1.02
C ASP A 45 2.55 -4.34 -1.04
N LEU A 46 3.21 -4.05 0.08
CA LEU A 46 4.68 -4.01 0.13
C LEU A 46 5.24 -5.33 -0.42
N VAL A 47 4.44 -6.40 -0.35
CA VAL A 47 4.67 -7.65 -1.06
C VAL A 47 4.74 -7.44 -2.57
N ASP A 48 3.82 -6.78 -3.25
CA ASP A 48 3.91 -6.55 -4.69
C ASP A 48 5.08 -5.63 -5.09
N GLU A 49 5.42 -4.64 -4.26
CA GLU A 49 6.55 -3.72 -4.51
C GLU A 49 7.91 -4.42 -4.31
N TYR A 50 8.03 -5.27 -3.29
CA TYR A 50 9.31 -5.85 -2.87
C TYR A 50 9.42 -7.37 -3.10
N ALA A 51 8.36 -8.06 -3.53
CA ALA A 51 8.44 -9.49 -3.82
C ALA A 51 9.36 -9.71 -5.03
N GLY A 52 10.35 -10.58 -4.83
CA GLY A 52 11.30 -10.93 -5.88
C GLY A 52 12.39 -9.89 -6.14
N ILE A 53 12.52 -8.82 -5.32
CA ILE A 53 13.64 -7.87 -5.48
C ILE A 53 14.99 -8.47 -5.09
N PHE A 54 14.99 -9.52 -4.29
CA PHE A 54 16.18 -10.23 -3.85
C PHE A 54 16.40 -11.45 -4.74
N ASP A 55 17.61 -11.55 -5.26
CA ASP A 55 18.04 -12.58 -6.21
C ASP A 55 19.04 -13.56 -5.57
N GLU A 56 19.72 -14.33 -6.41
CA GLU A 56 20.73 -15.32 -6.01
C GLU A 56 21.92 -14.71 -5.23
N SER A 57 22.13 -13.38 -5.30
CA SER A 57 23.14 -12.69 -4.48
C SER A 57 22.76 -12.62 -3.01
N VAL A 58 21.46 -12.56 -2.71
CA VAL A 58 20.92 -12.50 -1.35
C VAL A 58 20.52 -13.89 -0.86
N TYR A 59 19.95 -14.71 -1.76
CA TYR A 59 19.51 -16.08 -1.49
C TYR A 59 20.24 -17.07 -2.41
N PRO A 60 21.51 -17.42 -2.09
CA PRO A 60 22.27 -18.33 -2.92
C PRO A 60 21.65 -19.74 -2.95
N PRO A 61 21.99 -20.56 -3.96
CA PRO A 61 21.52 -21.93 -4.04
C PRO A 61 21.73 -22.70 -2.73
N GLY A 62 20.67 -23.31 -2.21
CA GLY A 62 20.71 -24.08 -0.96
C GLY A 62 20.43 -23.29 0.33
N TYR A 63 20.37 -21.94 0.27
CA TYR A 63 20.17 -21.08 1.44
C TYR A 63 18.95 -21.44 2.29
N LEU A 64 17.79 -21.69 1.65
CA LEU A 64 16.56 -22.05 2.38
C LEU A 64 16.68 -23.40 3.11
N GLU A 65 17.51 -24.31 2.61
CA GLU A 65 17.69 -25.62 3.20
C GLU A 65 18.62 -25.57 4.41
N ASP A 66 19.60 -24.66 4.39
CA ASP A 66 20.40 -24.30 5.57
C ASP A 66 19.52 -23.72 6.67
N VAL A 67 18.65 -22.75 6.34
CA VAL A 67 17.71 -22.15 7.30
C VAL A 67 16.80 -23.22 7.89
N ARG A 68 16.20 -24.08 7.05
CA ARG A 68 15.29 -25.14 7.49
C ARG A 68 15.94 -26.15 8.43
N ARG A 69 17.22 -26.51 8.21
CA ARG A 69 17.98 -27.38 9.12
C ARG A 69 18.20 -26.77 10.50
N GLY A 70 18.31 -25.45 10.60
CA GLY A 70 18.57 -24.74 11.86
C GLY A 70 17.37 -24.61 12.80
N TRP A 71 16.19 -25.09 12.40
CA TRP A 71 14.95 -25.01 13.19
C TRP A 71 14.62 -26.34 13.89
N GLN A 72 15.58 -27.28 13.93
CA GLN A 72 15.49 -28.54 14.67
C GLN A 72 16.05 -28.42 16.09
#